data_AF-A0A960BCJ1-F1
#
_entry.id   AF-A0A960BCJ1-F1
#
_cell.length_a   1.000
_cell.length_b   1.000
_cell.length_c   1.000
_cell.angle_alpha   90.00
_cell.angle_beta   90.00
_cell.angle_gamma   90.00
#
_symmetry.space_group_name_H-M   'P 1'
#
loop_
_entity.id
_entity.type
_entity.pdbx_description
1 polymer ?
#
loop_
_entity_poly.entity_id
_entity_poly.type
_entity_poly.pdbx_seq_one_letter_code
_entity_poly.pdbx_strand_id
1 'polypeptide(L)'
;DRILSERGTLFLVAADHPARGALASGGNSMAMADRRSLLARLVEALAHPDVDGVLGTPDVVEELLLLGALDDKVVIGSMNRGGLDGATWTMDDRFTGYDAASIAANRLEGGKMLLRIDDHDAGTAGTLEGCADAVSELAAHGLVAMVEPLPYYRQPDGRLTLLRDTPSLARAITVASGLG
;
A
#
# COMPACT_ATOMS: atom_id res chain seq x y z
N ASP A 1 20.46 -5.89 1.74
CA ASP A 1 21.23 -5.11 2.75
C ASP A 1 21.10 -3.59 2.67
N ARG A 2 20.41 -2.99 1.69
CA ARG A 2 20.16 -1.53 1.73
C ARG A 2 18.84 -1.17 1.06
N ILE A 3 17.89 -0.66 1.85
CA ILE A 3 16.60 -0.14 1.36
C ILE A 3 16.78 1.28 0.79
N LEU A 4 17.72 2.05 1.32
CA LEU A 4 17.97 3.42 0.87
C LEU A 4 19.01 3.45 -0.25
N SER A 5 18.77 4.28 -1.27
CA SER A 5 19.77 4.61 -2.29
C SER A 5 21.07 5.17 -1.69
N GLU A 6 22.09 5.34 -2.52
CA GLU A 6 23.36 5.98 -2.13
C GLU A 6 23.16 7.39 -1.55
N ARG A 7 22.11 8.09 -2.00
CA ARG A 7 21.71 9.42 -1.56
C ARG A 7 20.98 9.44 -0.20
N GLY A 8 20.70 8.26 0.36
CA GLY A 8 19.91 8.14 1.59
C GLY A 8 18.40 8.35 1.38
N THR A 9 17.93 8.33 0.14
CA THR A 9 16.51 8.47 -0.24
C THR A 9 15.94 7.16 -0.76
N LEU A 10 14.62 7.07 -0.84
CA LEU A 10 13.89 5.96 -1.45
C LEU A 10 12.80 6.52 -2.38
N PHE A 11 12.81 6.12 -3.65
CA PHE A 11 11.79 6.44 -4.64
C PHE A 11 11.15 5.17 -5.21
N LEU A 12 9.90 4.93 -4.81
CA LEU A 12 9.10 3.78 -5.25
C LEU A 12 7.98 4.21 -6.20
N VAL A 13 7.65 3.34 -7.16
CA VAL A 13 6.43 3.42 -7.96
C VAL A 13 5.38 2.48 -7.36
N ALA A 14 4.19 2.99 -7.05
CA ALA A 14 3.11 2.21 -6.45
C ALA A 14 2.06 1.74 -7.48
N ALA A 15 1.70 0.46 -7.42
CA ALA A 15 0.78 -0.18 -8.36
C ALA A 15 -0.19 -1.20 -7.72
N ASP A 16 -0.51 -1.04 -6.43
CA ASP A 16 -1.47 -1.89 -5.71
C ASP A 16 -2.95 -1.46 -5.92
N HIS A 17 -3.17 -0.28 -6.49
CA HIS A 17 -4.49 0.33 -6.77
C HIS A 17 -5.54 -0.64 -7.35
N PRO A 18 -5.25 -1.41 -8.42
CA PRO A 18 -6.26 -2.27 -9.04
C PRO A 18 -6.85 -3.33 -8.13
N ALA A 19 -6.08 -3.88 -7.19
CA ALA A 19 -6.53 -4.92 -6.27
C ALA A 19 -7.62 -4.45 -5.28
N ARG A 20 -7.87 -3.14 -5.21
CA ARG A 20 -8.97 -2.52 -4.44
C ARG A 20 -10.16 -2.14 -5.32
N GLY A 21 -10.08 -2.33 -6.63
CA GLY A 21 -11.05 -1.80 -7.58
C GLY A 21 -10.85 -0.31 -7.92
N ALA A 22 -9.78 0.33 -7.43
CA ALA A 22 -9.44 1.71 -7.79
C ALA A 22 -8.63 1.72 -9.10
N LEU A 23 -9.32 1.91 -10.23
CA LEU A 23 -8.71 1.81 -11.58
C LEU A 23 -8.44 3.15 -12.25
N ALA A 24 -8.97 4.24 -11.68
CA ALA A 24 -8.93 5.56 -12.27
C ALA A 24 -7.55 6.22 -12.13
N SER A 25 -7.13 6.94 -13.16
CA SER A 25 -5.99 7.85 -13.10
C SER A 25 -6.18 9.01 -14.07
N GLY A 26 -5.91 10.24 -13.61
CA GLY A 26 -6.21 11.46 -14.37
C GLY A 26 -7.67 11.52 -14.79
N GLY A 27 -7.93 11.75 -16.09
CA GLY A 27 -9.28 11.76 -16.67
C GLY A 27 -9.82 10.40 -17.12
N ASN A 28 -9.06 9.31 -16.99
CA ASN A 28 -9.47 7.98 -17.44
C ASN A 28 -9.85 7.10 -16.25
N SER A 29 -11.13 6.74 -16.15
CA SER A 29 -11.67 5.89 -15.08
C SER A 29 -11.17 4.44 -15.11
N MET A 30 -10.65 3.99 -16.24
CA MET A 30 -10.18 2.61 -16.46
C MET A 30 -8.66 2.55 -16.76
N ALA A 31 -7.90 3.58 -16.38
CA ALA A 31 -6.49 3.74 -16.71
C ALA A 31 -5.60 2.54 -16.30
N MET A 32 -5.98 1.83 -15.24
CA MET A 32 -5.23 0.68 -14.71
C MET A 32 -5.92 -0.66 -14.97
N ALA A 33 -7.02 -0.68 -15.73
CA ALA A 33 -7.77 -1.90 -16.01
C ALA A 33 -7.05 -2.83 -17.00
N ASP A 34 -6.35 -2.26 -17.99
CA ASP A 34 -5.54 -3.04 -18.93
C ASP A 34 -4.22 -3.45 -18.25
N ARG A 35 -4.14 -4.71 -17.84
CA ARG A 35 -2.99 -5.28 -17.15
C ARG A 35 -1.70 -5.19 -17.96
N ARG A 36 -1.76 -5.45 -19.27
CA ARG A 36 -0.58 -5.40 -20.14
C ARG A 36 -0.02 -3.98 -20.25
N SER A 37 -0.91 -3.00 -20.43
CA SER A 37 -0.54 -1.58 -20.47
C SER A 37 -0.02 -1.08 -19.13
N LEU A 38 -0.61 -1.54 -18.02
CA LEU A 38 -0.09 -1.25 -16.67
C LEU A 38 1.34 -1.77 -16.50
N LEU A 39 1.59 -3.05 -16.78
CA LEU A 39 2.92 -3.66 -16.68
C LEU A 39 3.94 -2.97 -17.59
N ALA A 40 3.58 -2.65 -18.84
CA ALA A 40 4.48 -1.94 -19.75
C ALA A 40 4.94 -0.58 -19.18
N ARG A 41 4.04 0.17 -18.54
CA ARG A 41 4.38 1.44 -17.88
C ARG A 41 5.23 1.25 -16.62
N LEU A 42 5.01 0.17 -15.88
CA LEU A 42 5.81 -0.15 -14.70
C LEU A 42 7.23 -0.57 -15.07
N VAL A 43 7.40 -1.42 -16.09
CA VAL A 43 8.71 -1.80 -16.62
C VAL A 43 9.48 -0.56 -17.10
N GLU A 44 8.83 0.33 -17.86
CA GLU A 44 9.45 1.58 -18.30
C GLU A 44 9.89 2.45 -17.11
N ALA A 45 9.03 2.60 -16.09
CA ALA A 45 9.38 3.37 -14.91
C ALA A 45 10.54 2.75 -14.11
N LEU A 46 10.54 1.43 -13.93
CA LEU A 46 11.58 0.71 -13.19
C LEU A 46 12.92 0.69 -13.92
N ALA A 47 12.93 0.82 -15.25
CA ALA A 47 14.16 0.99 -16.02
C ALA A 47 14.86 2.33 -15.75
N HIS A 48 14.16 3.32 -15.18
CA HIS A 48 14.76 4.60 -14.86
C HIS A 48 15.72 4.46 -13.66
N PRO A 49 16.97 4.96 -13.75
CA PRO A 49 18.01 4.72 -12.74
C PRO A 49 17.70 5.37 -11.37
N ASP A 50 16.87 6.41 -11.35
CA ASP A 50 16.45 7.04 -10.08
C ASP A 50 15.25 6.37 -9.41
N VAL A 51 14.63 5.37 -10.04
CA VAL A 51 13.55 4.59 -9.43
C VAL A 51 14.16 3.42 -8.69
N ASP A 52 14.13 3.49 -7.36
CA ASP A 52 14.72 2.49 -6.47
C ASP A 52 13.89 1.21 -6.41
N GLY A 53 12.59 1.26 -6.76
CA GLY A 53 11.77 0.06 -6.75
C GLY A 53 10.27 0.25 -6.92
N VAL A 54 9.52 -0.76 -6.46
CA VAL A 54 8.08 -0.86 -6.64
C VAL A 54 7.36 -1.22 -5.34
N LEU A 55 6.13 -0.73 -5.21
CA LEU A 55 5.15 -1.22 -4.25
C LEU A 55 3.99 -1.84 -5.01
N GLY A 56 3.66 -3.11 -4.73
CA GLY A 56 2.63 -3.83 -5.48
C GLY A 56 1.95 -4.94 -4.69
N THR A 57 0.82 -5.43 -5.21
CA THR A 57 0.19 -6.67 -4.76
C THR A 57 0.90 -7.90 -5.35
N PRO A 58 0.66 -9.12 -4.83
CA PRO A 58 1.35 -10.32 -5.29
C PRO A 58 1.34 -10.53 -6.81
N ASP A 59 0.18 -10.35 -7.45
CA ASP A 59 0.03 -10.47 -8.89
C ASP A 59 0.95 -9.52 -9.67
N VAL A 60 1.02 -8.24 -9.27
CA VAL A 60 1.87 -7.24 -9.93
C VAL A 60 3.35 -7.57 -9.72
N VAL A 61 3.74 -7.93 -8.50
CA VAL A 61 5.14 -8.22 -8.15
C VAL A 61 5.63 -9.46 -8.90
N GLU A 62 4.83 -10.54 -8.92
CA GLU A 62 5.19 -11.78 -9.62
C GLU A 62 5.29 -11.57 -11.13
N GLU A 63 4.39 -10.81 -11.74
CA GLU A 63 4.46 -10.48 -13.16
C GLU A 63 5.72 -9.67 -13.50
N LEU A 64 6.09 -8.68 -12.67
CA LEU A 64 7.32 -7.91 -12.86
C LEU A 64 8.58 -8.76 -12.64
N LEU A 65 8.55 -9.68 -11.69
CA LEU A 65 9.62 -10.65 -11.46
C LEU A 65 9.83 -11.53 -12.70
N LEU A 66 8.76 -12.09 -13.26
CA LEU A 66 8.81 -12.91 -14.47
C LEU A 66 9.30 -12.15 -15.71
N LEU A 67 9.10 -10.83 -15.74
CA LEU A 67 9.60 -9.94 -16.78
C LEU A 67 11.07 -9.51 -16.56
N GLY A 68 11.70 -9.89 -15.44
CA GLY A 68 13.06 -9.47 -15.09
C GLY A 68 13.17 -7.98 -14.71
N ALA A 69 12.07 -7.35 -14.33
CA ALA A 69 12.03 -5.90 -14.05
C ALA A 69 12.40 -5.53 -12.60
N LEU A 70 12.66 -6.52 -11.74
CA LEU A 70 12.91 -6.35 -10.31
C LEU A 70 14.37 -6.57 -9.91
N ASP A 71 15.26 -6.84 -10.86
CA ASP A 71 16.69 -6.97 -10.58
C ASP A 71 17.22 -5.64 -9.98
N ASP A 72 17.92 -5.76 -8.85
CA ASP A 72 18.46 -4.64 -8.07
C ASP A 72 17.40 -3.60 -7.62
N LYS A 73 16.12 -4.00 -7.53
CA LYS A 73 15.03 -3.13 -7.05
C LYS A 73 14.59 -3.47 -5.63
N VAL A 74 14.18 -2.44 -4.90
CA VAL A 74 13.45 -2.58 -3.64
C VAL A 74 12.00 -2.96 -3.94
N VAL A 75 11.48 -3.98 -3.26
CA VAL A 75 10.10 -4.44 -3.45
C VAL A 75 9.36 -4.39 -2.11
N ILE A 76 8.27 -3.62 -2.09
CA ILE A 76 7.37 -3.51 -0.94
C ILE A 76 6.03 -4.19 -1.27
N GLY A 77 5.66 -5.20 -0.49
CA GLY A 77 4.43 -5.96 -0.67
C GLY A 77 3.22 -5.26 -0.05
N SER A 78 2.16 -5.01 -0.84
CA SER A 78 0.89 -4.48 -0.32
C SER A 78 0.12 -5.58 0.42
N MET A 79 -0.28 -5.30 1.67
CA MET A 79 -0.79 -6.32 2.60
C MET A 79 -2.33 -6.33 2.73
N ASN A 80 -2.97 -5.16 2.80
CA ASN A 80 -4.43 -5.06 2.93
C ASN A 80 -5.10 -4.33 1.77
N ARG A 81 -6.06 -5.02 1.12
CA ARG A 81 -6.88 -4.50 0.01
C ARG A 81 -8.36 -4.88 0.15
N GLY A 82 -8.76 -5.47 1.28
CA GLY A 82 -10.13 -5.95 1.52
C GLY A 82 -11.17 -4.82 1.54
N GLY A 83 -10.75 -3.59 1.89
CA GLY A 83 -11.59 -2.41 1.87
C GLY A 83 -11.78 -1.86 0.47
N LEU A 84 -12.59 -2.51 -0.36
CA LEU A 84 -12.76 -2.16 -1.78
C LEU A 84 -13.25 -0.71 -1.99
N ASP A 85 -12.85 -0.11 -3.11
CA ASP A 85 -13.30 1.22 -3.52
C ASP A 85 -14.81 1.23 -3.77
N GLY A 86 -15.50 2.21 -3.19
CA GLY A 86 -16.97 2.35 -3.28
C GLY A 86 -17.79 1.33 -2.46
N ALA A 87 -17.19 0.33 -1.82
CA ALA A 87 -17.92 -0.62 -0.99
C ALA A 87 -18.45 0.03 0.30
N THR A 88 -19.62 -0.42 0.78
CA THR A 88 -20.19 0.08 2.04
C THR A 88 -19.35 -0.29 3.25
N TRP A 89 -18.61 -1.41 3.18
CA TRP A 89 -17.68 -1.88 4.19
C TRP A 89 -16.24 -1.42 3.94
N THR A 90 -16.02 -0.39 3.11
CA THR A 90 -14.66 -0.03 2.70
C THR A 90 -13.72 0.22 3.88
N MET A 91 -14.19 0.66 5.05
CA MET A 91 -13.32 0.83 6.25
C MET A 91 -12.98 -0.47 6.99
N ASP A 92 -13.65 -1.60 6.72
CA ASP A 92 -13.22 -2.96 7.13
C ASP A 92 -12.16 -3.45 6.14
N ASP A 93 -10.95 -2.90 6.26
CA ASP A 93 -9.88 -3.04 5.29
C ASP A 93 -8.99 -4.25 5.56
N ARG A 94 -9.57 -5.43 5.32
CA ARG A 94 -8.94 -6.71 5.64
C ARG A 94 -7.65 -6.97 4.85
N PHE A 95 -6.79 -7.75 5.48
CA PHE A 95 -5.55 -8.26 4.90
C PHE A 95 -5.85 -9.36 3.89
N THR A 96 -5.57 -9.07 2.62
CA THR A 96 -5.93 -9.92 1.47
C THR A 96 -4.81 -10.01 0.44
N GLY A 97 -3.68 -9.32 0.68
CA GLY A 97 -2.48 -9.36 -0.15
C GLY A 97 -1.40 -10.17 0.54
N TYR A 98 -0.19 -9.63 0.58
CA TYR A 98 0.92 -10.24 1.30
C TYR A 98 0.69 -10.28 2.82
N ASP A 99 1.17 -11.34 3.46
CA ASP A 99 1.41 -11.42 4.91
C ASP A 99 2.91 -11.33 5.21
N ALA A 100 3.31 -11.15 6.48
CA ALA A 100 4.72 -10.99 6.83
C ALA A 100 5.56 -12.24 6.49
N ALA A 101 4.97 -13.43 6.66
CA ALA A 101 5.64 -14.70 6.39
C ALA A 101 5.96 -14.86 4.89
N SER A 102 5.03 -14.51 4.01
CA SER A 102 5.23 -14.54 2.55
C SER A 102 6.19 -13.45 2.09
N ILE A 103 6.17 -12.25 2.68
CA ILE A 103 7.17 -11.20 2.41
C ILE A 103 8.58 -11.71 2.74
N ALA A 104 8.75 -12.33 3.92
CA ALA A 104 10.02 -12.93 4.31
C ALA A 104 10.44 -14.08 3.39
N ALA A 105 9.53 -15.01 3.08
CA ALA A 105 9.81 -16.16 2.22
C ALA A 105 10.19 -15.77 0.79
N ASN A 106 9.56 -14.70 0.26
CA ASN A 106 9.85 -14.16 -1.06
C ASN A 106 11.00 -13.13 -1.06
N ARG A 107 11.62 -12.87 0.11
CA ARG A 107 12.76 -11.97 0.29
C ARG A 107 12.49 -10.53 -0.18
N LEU A 108 11.26 -10.04 0.03
CA LEU A 108 10.91 -8.65 -0.22
C LEU A 108 11.45 -7.77 0.93
N GLU A 109 11.66 -6.49 0.70
CA GLU A 109 12.24 -5.57 1.70
C GLU A 109 11.26 -5.15 2.80
N GLY A 110 9.95 -5.31 2.57
CA GLY A 110 8.94 -4.94 3.56
C GLY A 110 7.51 -5.06 3.08
N GLY A 111 6.61 -4.78 4.01
CA GLY A 111 5.17 -4.73 3.78
C GLY A 111 4.63 -3.31 3.85
N LYS A 112 3.54 -3.06 3.14
CA LYS A 112 2.76 -1.82 3.24
C LYS A 112 1.32 -2.10 3.61
N MET A 113 0.81 -1.33 4.56
CA MET A 113 -0.61 -1.31 4.92
C MET A 113 -1.22 0.08 4.66
N LEU A 114 -2.47 0.09 4.17
CA LEU A 114 -3.30 1.29 4.11
C LEU A 114 -4.16 1.36 5.39
N LEU A 115 -4.03 2.43 6.15
CA LEU A 115 -4.81 2.67 7.36
C LEU A 115 -5.74 3.86 7.16
N ARG A 116 -7.00 3.59 6.84
CA ARG A 116 -8.02 4.65 6.77
C ARG A 116 -8.76 4.77 8.09
N ILE A 117 -8.84 5.99 8.60
CA ILE A 117 -9.42 6.28 9.91
C ILE A 117 -10.70 7.08 9.71
N ASP A 118 -11.84 6.48 10.08
CA ASP A 118 -13.14 7.14 10.18
C ASP A 118 -13.67 6.92 11.60
N ASP A 119 -13.84 8.00 12.35
CA ASP A 119 -14.27 7.95 13.75
C ASP A 119 -15.73 7.47 13.91
N HIS A 120 -16.47 7.30 12.80
CA HIS A 120 -17.86 6.87 12.78
C HIS A 120 -18.09 5.50 12.11
N ASP A 121 -17.03 4.80 11.67
CA ASP A 121 -17.13 3.47 11.06
C ASP A 121 -16.47 2.41 11.95
N ALA A 122 -17.27 1.43 12.40
CA ALA A 122 -16.78 0.36 13.26
C ALA A 122 -15.71 -0.53 12.58
N GLY A 123 -15.68 -0.58 11.24
CA GLY A 123 -14.65 -1.31 10.49
C GLY A 123 -13.24 -0.76 10.71
N THR A 124 -13.10 0.52 11.07
CA THR A 124 -11.79 1.12 11.38
C THR A 124 -11.09 0.44 12.56
N ALA A 125 -11.84 -0.07 13.55
CA ALA A 125 -11.25 -0.74 14.71
C ALA A 125 -10.51 -2.03 14.33
N GLY A 126 -11.12 -2.89 13.50
CA GLY A 126 -10.49 -4.12 13.01
C GLY A 126 -9.30 -3.84 12.08
N THR A 127 -9.38 -2.76 11.29
CA THR A 127 -8.25 -2.33 10.46
C THR A 127 -7.06 -1.85 11.30
N LEU A 128 -7.30 -1.10 12.39
CA LEU A 128 -6.26 -0.68 13.33
C LEU A 128 -5.55 -1.88 13.98
N GLU A 129 -6.33 -2.85 14.46
CA GLU A 129 -5.81 -4.10 15.04
C GLU A 129 -4.96 -4.87 14.02
N GLY A 130 -5.50 -5.13 12.83
CA GLY A 130 -4.75 -5.83 11.79
C GLY A 130 -3.47 -5.10 11.37
N CYS A 131 -3.46 -3.76 11.34
CA CYS A 131 -2.23 -3.01 11.12
C CYS A 131 -1.23 -3.17 12.27
N ALA A 132 -1.65 -3.18 13.54
CA ALA A 132 -0.75 -3.42 14.67
C ALA A 132 -0.13 -4.82 14.63
N ASP A 133 -0.95 -5.84 14.30
CA ASP A 133 -0.48 -7.21 14.13
C ASP A 133 0.55 -7.29 13.00
N ALA A 134 0.25 -6.70 11.83
CA ALA A 134 1.17 -6.70 10.70
C ALA A 134 2.49 -5.96 10.99
N VAL A 135 2.49 -4.86 11.76
CA VAL A 135 3.73 -4.22 12.22
C VAL A 135 4.53 -5.18 13.09
N SER A 136 3.88 -5.83 14.06
CA SER A 136 4.51 -6.78 14.99
C SER A 136 5.14 -7.96 14.25
N GLU A 137 4.41 -8.52 13.29
CA GLU A 137 4.86 -9.67 12.49
C GLU A 137 6.03 -9.30 11.57
N LEU A 138 5.96 -8.15 10.86
CA LEU A 138 7.07 -7.68 10.04
C LEU A 138 8.33 -7.40 10.89
N ALA A 139 8.15 -6.80 12.07
CA ALA A 139 9.24 -6.56 13.01
C ALA A 139 9.89 -7.87 13.50
N ALA A 140 9.10 -8.92 13.74
CA ALA A 140 9.61 -10.25 14.10
C ALA A 140 10.49 -10.88 12.99
N HIS A 141 10.29 -10.48 11.73
CA HIS A 141 11.11 -10.86 10.59
C HIS A 141 12.23 -9.86 10.26
N GLY A 142 12.35 -8.74 10.98
CA GLY A 142 13.31 -7.68 10.68
C GLY A 142 13.03 -6.93 9.37
N LEU A 143 11.76 -6.89 8.95
CA LEU A 143 11.30 -6.29 7.69
C LEU A 143 10.73 -4.89 7.92
N VAL A 144 10.75 -4.05 6.88
CA VAL A 144 10.13 -2.71 6.95
C VAL A 144 8.62 -2.83 6.98
N ALA A 145 7.98 -2.08 7.89
CA ALA A 145 6.55 -1.82 7.89
C ALA A 145 6.28 -0.39 7.43
N MET A 146 5.61 -0.24 6.30
CA MET A 146 5.15 1.05 5.79
C MET A 146 3.65 1.22 6.05
N VAL A 147 3.29 2.13 6.94
CA VAL A 147 1.89 2.45 7.24
C VAL A 147 1.49 3.71 6.50
N GLU A 148 0.40 3.66 5.74
CA GLU A 148 -0.19 4.82 5.05
C GLU A 148 -1.45 5.30 5.81
N PRO A 149 -1.32 6.19 6.82
CA PRO A 149 -2.45 6.67 7.59
C PRO A 149 -3.19 7.80 6.87
N LEU A 150 -4.48 7.60 6.60
CA LEU A 150 -5.34 8.57 5.92
C LEU A 150 -6.61 8.83 6.75
N PRO A 151 -6.79 10.03 7.31
CA PRO A 151 -7.99 10.39 8.05
C PRO A 151 -9.14 10.75 7.10
N TYR A 152 -10.34 10.23 7.36
CA TYR A 152 -11.53 10.48 6.55
C TYR A 152 -12.65 11.09 7.38
N TYR A 153 -13.37 12.01 6.76
CA TYR A 153 -14.67 12.48 7.23
C TYR A 153 -15.78 11.84 6.41
N ARG A 154 -16.75 11.25 7.11
CA ARG A 154 -17.97 10.73 6.52
C ARG A 154 -19.02 11.83 6.40
N GLN A 155 -19.38 12.15 5.17
CA GLN A 155 -20.46 13.08 4.86
C GLN A 155 -21.82 12.47 5.25
N PRO A 156 -22.87 13.29 5.46
CA PRO A 156 -24.21 12.80 5.77
C PRO A 156 -24.82 11.86 4.71
N ASP A 157 -24.36 11.98 3.45
CA ASP A 157 -24.76 11.11 2.33
C ASP A 157 -23.96 9.79 2.26
N GLY A 158 -23.07 9.55 3.24
CA GLY A 158 -22.21 8.36 3.33
C GLY A 158 -20.91 8.48 2.53
N ARG A 159 -20.70 9.55 1.76
CA ARG A 159 -19.47 9.74 0.99
C ARG A 159 -18.29 10.02 1.90
N LEU A 160 -17.16 9.37 1.61
CA LEU A 160 -15.91 9.55 2.33
C LEU A 160 -15.07 10.67 1.70
N THR A 161 -14.63 11.62 2.52
CA THR A 161 -13.74 12.72 2.11
C THR A 161 -12.44 12.63 2.89
N LEU A 162 -11.31 12.51 2.19
CA LEU A 162 -9.97 12.55 2.81
C LEU A 162 -9.75 13.94 3.43
N LEU A 163 -9.44 13.96 4.72
CA LEU A 163 -9.03 15.16 5.45
C LEU A 163 -7.54 15.42 5.17
N ARG A 164 -7.24 16.59 4.63
CA ARG A 164 -5.87 16.98 4.21
C ARG A 164 -5.27 18.09 5.05
N ASP A 165 -5.98 18.57 6.06
CA ASP A 165 -5.48 19.60 6.97
C ASP A 165 -4.43 19.02 7.93
N THR A 166 -3.50 19.89 8.36
CA THR A 166 -2.38 19.52 9.23
C THR A 166 -2.82 18.83 10.53
N PRO A 167 -3.82 19.32 11.29
CA PRO A 167 -4.29 18.64 12.50
C PRO A 167 -4.77 17.20 12.25
N SER A 168 -5.61 16.98 11.24
CA SER A 168 -6.14 15.65 10.92
C SER A 168 -5.02 14.67 10.56
N LEU A 169 -4.08 15.10 9.70
CA LEU A 169 -2.93 14.27 9.31
C LEU A 169 -1.99 13.99 10.48
N ALA A 170 -1.70 14.99 11.33
CA ALA A 170 -0.84 14.82 12.50
C ALA A 170 -1.42 13.82 13.51
N ARG A 171 -2.75 13.84 13.72
CA ARG A 171 -3.44 12.85 14.54
C ARG A 171 -3.29 11.44 13.94
N ALA A 172 -3.59 11.28 12.65
CA ALA A 172 -3.52 9.99 11.97
C ALA A 172 -2.10 9.39 12.03
N ILE A 173 -1.07 10.20 11.81
CA ILE A 173 0.35 9.80 11.91
C ILE A 173 0.70 9.38 13.34
N THR A 174 0.26 10.14 14.34
CA THR A 174 0.55 9.84 15.75
C THR A 174 -0.09 8.52 16.19
N VAL A 175 -1.33 8.26 15.75
CA VAL A 175 -2.00 6.96 15.97
C VAL A 175 -1.22 5.84 15.29
N ALA A 176 -0.90 5.99 14.01
CA ALA A 176 -0.18 4.97 13.24
C ALA A 176 1.21 4.66 13.78
N SER A 177 1.89 5.66 14.34
CA SER A 177 3.23 5.52 14.94
C SER A 177 3.23 4.70 16.24
N GLY A 178 2.06 4.52 16.87
CA GLY A 178 1.88 3.70 18.06
C GLY A 178 1.44 2.27 17.78
N LEU A 179 1.33 1.85 16.51
CA LEU A 179 0.97 0.48 16.14
C LEU A 179 2.21 -0.43 16.20
N GLY A 180 2.06 -1.61 16.79
CA GLY A 180 3.10 -2.64 16.95
C GLY A 180 3.17 -3.23 18.35
#